data_AF-A0A5P2HF36-F1
#
_entry.id   AF-A0A5P2HF36-F1
#
_cell.length_a   1.000
_cell.length_b   1.000
_cell.length_c   1.000
_cell.angle_alpha   90.00
_cell.angle_beta   90.00
_cell.angle_gamma   90.00
#
_symmetry.space_group_name_H-M   'P 1'
#
loop_
_entity.id
_entity.type
_entity.pdbx_description
1 polymer ?
#
loop_
_entity_poly.entity_id
_entity_poly.type
_entity_poly.pdbx_seq_one_letter_code
_entity_poly.pdbx_strand_id
1 'polypeptide(L)'
;MIKPSPRAYEALYQNPEFQRLVRTRRRVVLTLFAISMTMFFAVPVLAGIGSSLFEIRVTASTNFGLWYLCGQYFVGGVIAWAYAAKLRRLDAMADALISQAPSPEPEAAHAVAA
;
A
#
# COMPACT_ATOMS: atom_id res chain seq x y z
N MET A 1 2.74 -16.98 22.88
CA MET A 1 2.05 -16.38 21.71
C MET A 1 0.65 -17.00 21.66
N ILE A 2 -0.37 -16.29 22.14
CA ILE A 2 -1.76 -16.78 22.08
C ILE A 2 -2.21 -16.66 20.63
N LYS A 3 -2.41 -17.79 19.94
CA LYS A 3 -3.04 -17.78 18.61
C LYS A 3 -4.56 -17.72 18.82
N PRO A 4 -5.26 -16.75 18.21
CA PRO A 4 -6.71 -16.72 18.25
C PRO A 4 -7.29 -18.05 17.76
N SER A 5 -8.40 -18.49 18.34
CA SER A 5 -9.10 -19.69 17.89
C SER A 5 -9.65 -19.50 16.46
N PRO A 6 -9.83 -20.56 15.66
CA PRO A 6 -10.40 -20.45 14.31
C PRO A 6 -11.73 -19.67 14.28
N ARG A 7 -12.59 -19.88 15.29
CA ARG A 7 -13.85 -19.15 15.44
C ARG A 7 -13.67 -17.63 15.65
N ALA A 8 -12.63 -17.22 16.36
CA ALA A 8 -12.32 -15.80 16.56
C ALA A 8 -11.90 -15.14 15.24
N TYR A 9 -11.18 -15.86 14.37
CA TYR A 9 -10.89 -15.39 13.01
C TYR A 9 -12.15 -15.30 12.16
N GLU A 10 -13.03 -16.30 12.20
CA GLU A 10 -14.31 -16.27 11.50
C GLU A 10 -15.15 -15.04 11.89
N ALA A 11 -15.26 -14.77 13.19
CA ALA A 11 -15.98 -13.60 13.71
C ALA A 11 -15.38 -12.27 13.23
N LEU A 12 -14.04 -12.19 13.18
CA LEU A 12 -13.33 -11.02 12.65
C LEU A 12 -13.57 -10.84 11.14
N TYR A 13 -13.56 -11.92 10.35
CA TYR A 13 -13.84 -11.86 8.92
C TYR A 13 -15.29 -11.49 8.60
N GLN A 14 -16.23 -11.82 9.48
CA GLN A 14 -17.63 -11.41 9.36
C GLN A 14 -17.87 -9.95 9.80
N ASN A 15 -16.91 -9.30 10.47
CA ASN A 15 -17.05 -7.91 10.89
C ASN A 15 -17.05 -6.96 9.65
N PRO A 16 -18.12 -6.18 9.42
CA PRO A 16 -18.25 -5.31 8.25
C PRO A 16 -17.19 -4.18 8.22
N GLU A 17 -16.80 -3.65 9.37
CA GLU A 17 -15.77 -2.60 9.46
C GLU A 17 -14.37 -3.17 9.14
N PHE A 18 -14.09 -4.42 9.53
CA PHE A 18 -12.86 -5.10 9.13
C PHE A 18 -12.81 -5.33 7.61
N GLN A 19 -13.92 -5.77 7.00
CA GLN A 19 -13.99 -5.91 5.54
C GLN A 19 -13.80 -4.56 4.82
N ARG A 20 -14.36 -3.48 5.36
CA ARG A 20 -14.19 -2.12 4.84
C ARG A 20 -12.73 -1.69 4.90
N LEU A 21 -12.04 -1.95 6.00
CA LEU A 21 -10.60 -1.69 6.16
C LEU A 21 -9.78 -2.43 5.09
N VAL A 22 -10.00 -3.74 4.94
CA VAL A 22 -9.27 -4.58 3.96
C VAL A 22 -9.51 -4.11 2.53
N ARG A 23 -10.78 -3.82 2.16
CA ARG A 23 -11.13 -3.32 0.82
C ARG A 23 -10.47 -1.97 0.54
N THR A 24 -10.44 -1.08 1.53
CA THR A 24 -9.83 0.25 1.39
C THR A 24 -8.32 0.13 1.24
N ARG A 25 -7.65 -0.66 2.07
CA ARG A 25 -6.21 -0.95 1.93
C ARG A 25 -5.88 -1.53 0.56
N ARG A 26 -6.63 -2.53 0.12
CA ARG A 26 -6.43 -3.16 -1.20
C ARG A 26 -6.56 -2.14 -2.33
N ARG A 27 -7.58 -1.28 -2.29
CA ARG A 27 -7.78 -0.23 -3.30
C ARG A 27 -6.60 0.74 -3.33
N VAL A 28 -6.15 1.22 -2.16
CA VAL A 28 -5.01 2.14 -2.06
C VAL A 28 -3.75 1.52 -2.68
N VAL A 29 -3.43 0.29 -2.28
CA VAL A 29 -2.23 -0.41 -2.76
C VAL A 29 -2.33 -0.68 -4.26
N LEU A 30 -3.47 -1.19 -4.76
CA LEU A 30 -3.64 -1.49 -6.18
C LEU A 30 -3.60 -0.23 -7.06
N THR A 31 -4.18 0.88 -6.61
CA THR A 31 -4.11 2.14 -7.35
C THR A 31 -2.67 2.65 -7.45
N LEU A 32 -1.94 2.68 -6.32
CA LEU A 32 -0.54 3.12 -6.33
C LEU A 32 0.34 2.16 -7.13
N PHE A 33 0.11 0.86 -7.01
CA PHE A 33 0.78 -0.15 -7.82
C PHE A 33 0.54 0.05 -9.31
N ALA A 34 -0.70 0.30 -9.74
CA ALA A 34 -1.01 0.56 -11.14
C ALA A 34 -0.29 1.81 -11.66
N ILE A 35 -0.30 2.91 -10.90
CA ILE A 35 0.42 4.14 -11.25
C ILE A 35 1.93 3.87 -11.37
N SER A 36 2.52 3.21 -10.37
CA SER A 36 3.93 2.82 -10.39
C SER A 36 4.23 1.93 -11.60
N MET A 37 3.40 0.93 -11.87
CA MET A 37 3.63 0.04 -13.01
C MET A 37 3.62 0.85 -14.30
N THR A 38 2.62 1.69 -14.55
CA THR A 38 2.58 2.53 -15.75
C THR A 38 3.80 3.45 -15.86
N MET A 39 4.22 4.11 -14.78
CA MET A 39 5.34 5.05 -14.81
C MET A 39 6.71 4.39 -14.92
N PHE A 40 6.94 3.27 -14.23
CA PHE A 40 8.24 2.63 -14.20
C PHE A 40 8.44 1.63 -15.34
N PHE A 41 7.39 0.91 -15.75
CA PHE A 41 7.44 0.02 -16.93
C PHE A 41 7.30 0.76 -18.26
N ALA A 42 6.99 2.06 -18.27
CA ALA A 42 7.01 2.83 -19.51
C ALA A 42 8.41 2.88 -20.15
N VAL A 43 9.51 2.75 -19.38
CA VAL A 43 10.88 2.77 -19.93
C VAL A 43 11.10 1.68 -20.99
N PRO A 44 10.93 0.38 -20.70
CA PRO A 44 11.13 -0.67 -21.71
C PRO A 44 10.13 -0.56 -22.88
N VAL A 45 8.91 -0.11 -22.63
CA VAL A 45 7.89 0.10 -23.69
C VAL A 45 8.33 1.21 -24.64
N LEU A 46 8.73 2.36 -24.10
CA LEU A 46 9.19 3.50 -24.90
C LEU A 46 10.51 3.19 -25.60
N ALA A 47 11.42 2.50 -24.93
CA ALA A 47 12.70 2.08 -25.53
C ALA A 47 12.50 1.07 -26.68
N GLY A 48 11.53 0.16 -26.56
CA GLY A 48 11.25 -0.85 -27.58
C GLY A 48 10.47 -0.33 -28.80
N ILE A 49 9.55 0.63 -28.61
CA ILE A 49 8.72 1.17 -29.70
C ILE A 49 9.40 2.38 -30.38
N GLY A 50 10.25 3.12 -29.67
CA GLY A 50 10.95 4.27 -30.26
C GLY A 50 12.09 4.79 -29.39
N SER A 51 13.30 4.23 -29.58
CA SER A 51 14.53 4.77 -28.96
C SER A 51 14.76 6.25 -29.30
N SER A 52 14.22 6.69 -30.44
CA SER A 52 14.27 8.08 -30.89
C SER A 52 13.76 9.06 -29.83
N LEU A 53 12.75 8.72 -29.02
CA LEU A 53 12.26 9.58 -27.93
C LEU A 53 13.29 9.76 -26.82
N PHE A 54 14.00 8.68 -26.43
CA PHE A 54 15.04 8.73 -25.41
C PHE A 54 16.30 9.44 -25.92
N GLU A 55 16.50 9.49 -27.24
CA GLU A 55 17.63 10.15 -27.89
C GLU A 55 17.40 11.63 -28.19
N ILE A 56 16.16 12.15 -28.03
CA ILE A 56 15.87 13.58 -28.19
C ILE A 56 16.76 14.37 -27.24
N ARG A 57 17.71 15.12 -27.80
CA ARG A 57 18.58 16.00 -27.03
C ARG A 57 17.78 17.20 -26.55
N VAL A 58 17.77 17.39 -25.24
CA VAL A 58 17.15 18.55 -24.57
C VAL A 58 18.19 19.65 -24.35
N THR A 59 19.44 19.26 -24.07
CA THR A 59 20.59 20.16 -23.98
C THR A 59 21.78 19.56 -24.74
N ALA A 60 22.92 20.26 -24.73
CA ALA A 60 24.15 19.77 -25.36
C ALA A 60 24.64 18.42 -24.78
N SER A 61 24.37 18.14 -23.50
CA SER A 61 24.84 16.94 -22.80
C SER A 61 23.72 16.03 -22.26
N THR A 62 22.45 16.47 -22.30
CA THR A 62 21.33 15.69 -21.75
C THR A 62 20.28 15.35 -22.81
N ASN A 63 19.69 14.17 -22.70
CA ASN A 63 18.54 13.75 -23.51
C ASN A 63 17.28 13.61 -22.66
N PHE A 64 16.14 13.49 -23.33
CA PHE A 64 14.84 13.33 -22.68
C PHE A 64 14.80 12.09 -21.78
N GLY A 65 15.45 10.99 -22.19
CA GLY A 65 15.52 9.77 -21.41
C GLY A 65 16.14 9.96 -20.02
N LEU A 66 17.22 10.73 -19.94
CA LEU A 66 17.88 11.07 -18.68
C LEU A 66 16.95 11.88 -17.76
N TRP A 67 16.30 12.91 -18.30
CA TRP A 67 15.33 13.71 -17.54
C TRP A 67 14.13 12.90 -17.08
N TYR A 68 13.66 11.98 -17.91
CA TYR A 68 12.59 11.05 -17.56
C TYR A 68 12.99 10.16 -16.38
N LEU A 69 14.17 9.55 -16.43
CA LEU A 69 14.72 8.76 -15.32
C LEU A 69 14.86 9.60 -14.03
N CYS A 70 15.41 10.81 -14.13
CA CYS A 70 15.51 11.72 -12.99
C CYS A 70 14.11 12.05 -12.41
N GLY A 71 13.13 12.32 -13.27
CA GLY A 71 11.75 12.57 -12.88
C GLY A 71 11.08 11.38 -12.19
N GLN A 72 11.41 10.15 -12.57
CA GLN A 72 10.88 8.95 -11.92
C GLN A 72 11.22 8.87 -10.43
N TYR A 73 12.39 9.37 -10.00
CA TYR A 73 12.73 9.45 -8.57
C TYR A 73 11.78 10.37 -7.80
N PHE A 74 11.46 11.53 -8.37
CA PHE A 74 10.50 12.46 -7.76
C PHE A 74 9.10 11.83 -7.68
N VAL A 75 8.65 11.18 -8.76
CA VAL A 75 7.38 10.44 -8.80
C VAL A 75 7.35 9.33 -7.74
N GLY A 76 8.43 8.57 -7.61
CA GLY A 76 8.58 7.55 -6.56
C GLY A 76 8.44 8.13 -5.16
N GLY A 77 9.07 9.27 -4.90
CA GLY A 77 8.93 10.01 -3.64
C GLY A 77 7.48 10.45 -3.36
N VAL A 78 6.79 10.99 -4.35
CA VAL A 78 5.37 11.38 -4.25
C VAL A 78 4.49 10.16 -3.97
N ILE A 79 4.73 9.03 -4.63
CA ILE A 79 3.99 7.78 -4.42
C ILE A 79 4.21 7.26 -2.99
N ALA A 80 5.46 7.25 -2.52
CA ALA A 80 5.79 6.81 -1.16
C ALA A 80 5.13 7.71 -0.10
N TRP A 81 5.18 9.03 -0.30
CA TRP A 81 4.51 9.99 0.58
C TRP A 81 2.99 9.79 0.58
N ALA A 82 2.37 9.65 -0.60
CA ALA A 82 0.95 9.40 -0.75
C ALA A 82 0.53 8.07 -0.11
N TYR A 83 1.36 7.03 -0.22
CA TYR A 83 1.16 5.76 0.47
C TYR A 83 1.14 5.96 1.98
N ALA A 84 2.17 6.58 2.56
CA ALA A 84 2.28 6.83 3.99
C ALA A 84 1.09 7.66 4.52
N ALA A 85 0.72 8.73 3.81
CA ALA A 85 -0.42 9.56 4.17
C ALA A 85 -1.75 8.79 4.19
N LYS A 86 -1.95 7.87 3.24
CA LYS A 86 -3.15 7.01 3.19
C LYS A 86 -3.11 5.89 4.24
N LEU A 87 -1.94 5.36 4.54
CA LEU A 87 -1.76 4.32 5.55
C LEU A 87 -2.10 4.83 6.94
N ARG A 88 -1.71 6.07 7.28
CA ARG A 88 -2.11 6.73 8.54
C ARG A 88 -3.63 6.75 8.76
N ARG A 89 -4.42 6.88 7.69
CA ARG A 89 -5.89 6.81 7.79
C ARG A 89 -6.39 5.38 8.06
N LEU A 90 -5.72 4.39 7.48
CA LEU A 90 -6.03 2.98 7.70
C LEU A 90 -5.63 2.54 9.12
N ASP A 91 -4.51 3.04 9.63
CA ASP A 91 -4.08 2.79 11.01
C ASP A 91 -5.13 3.33 11.99
N ALA A 92 -5.62 4.56 11.79
CA ALA A 92 -6.70 5.11 12.61
C ALA A 92 -8.00 4.27 12.56
N MET A 93 -8.34 3.69 11.40
CA MET A 93 -9.48 2.77 11.27
C MET A 93 -9.24 1.45 12.00
N ALA A 94 -8.01 0.94 11.98
CA ALA A 94 -7.63 -0.27 12.71
C ALA A 94 -7.66 -0.05 14.23
N ASP A 95 -7.16 1.09 14.71
CA ASP A 95 -7.21 1.47 16.11
C ASP A 95 -8.66 1.58 16.61
N ALA A 96 -9.55 2.16 15.79
CA ALA A 96 -10.98 2.22 16.11
C ALA A 96 -11.61 0.82 16.23
N LEU A 97 -11.22 -0.14 15.40
CA LEU A 97 -11.67 -1.52 15.49
C LEU A 97 -11.17 -2.21 16.77
N ILE A 98 -9.90 -1.99 17.13
CA ILE A 98 -9.31 -2.55 18.36
C ILE A 98 -10.00 -1.99 19.59
N SER A 99 -10.30 -0.68 19.62
CA SER A 99 -10.99 -0.05 20.75
C SER A 99 -12.43 -0.53 20.96
N GLN A 100 -13.08 -1.04 19.92
CA GLN A 100 -14.44 -1.57 19.96
C GLN A 100 -14.49 -3.07 20.26
N ALA A 101 -13.34 -3.76 20.24
CA ALA A 101 -13.29 -5.17 20.58
C ALA A 101 -13.61 -5.33 22.07
N PRO A 102 -14.56 -6.23 22.44
CA PRO A 102 -14.82 -6.54 23.84
C PRO A 102 -13.51 -6.94 24.54
N SER A 103 -13.28 -6.38 25.73
CA SER A 103 -12.18 -6.82 26.61
C SER A 103 -12.27 -8.34 26.79
N PRO A 104 -11.13 -9.07 26.77
CA PRO A 104 -11.13 -10.52 26.87
C PRO A 104 -11.93 -10.93 28.11
N GLU A 105 -12.96 -11.75 27.92
CA GLU A 105 -13.78 -12.27 29.00
C GLU A 105 -12.88 -12.97 30.05
N PRO A 106 -13.22 -12.90 31.34
CA PRO A 106 -12.41 -13.42 32.45
C PRO A 106 -12.12 -14.94 32.38
N GLU A 107 -12.71 -15.67 31.44
CA GLU A 107 -12.39 -17.08 31.18
C GLU A 107 -10.89 -17.29 30.84
N ALA A 108 -10.25 -16.33 30.16
CA ALA A 108 -8.81 -16.37 29.92
C ALA A 108 -7.97 -16.10 31.19
N ALA A 109 -8.51 -15.41 32.20
CA ALA A 109 -7.81 -15.15 33.45
C ALA A 109 -7.81 -16.38 34.38
N HIS A 110 -8.89 -17.18 34.36
CA HIS A 110 -8.96 -18.43 35.13
C HIS A 110 -8.08 -19.55 34.55
N ALA A 111 -7.89 -19.59 33.23
CA ALA A 111 -6.99 -20.56 32.58
C ALA A 111 -5.49 -20.28 32.81
N VAL A 112 -5.13 -19.09 33.30
CA VAL A 112 -3.74 -18.71 33.63
C VAL A 112 -3.42 -18.98 35.12
N ALA A 113 -4.44 -19.21 35.95
CA ALA A 113 -4.30 -19.43 37.39
C ALA A 113 -4.36 -20.92 37.81
N ALA A 114 -4.52 -21.85 36.85
CA ALA A 114 -4.54 -23.31 37.06
C ALA A 114 -3.40 -23.97 36.28
#